data_AF-A0A1V5YUB8-F1
#
_entry.id   AF-A0A1V5YUB8-F1
#
_cell.length_a   1.000
_cell.length_b   1.000
_cell.length_c   1.000
_cell.angle_alpha   90.00
_cell.angle_beta   90.00
_cell.angle_gamma   90.00
#
_symmetry.space_group_name_H-M   'P 1'
#
loop_
_entity.id
_entity.type
_entity.pdbx_description
1 polymer ?
#
loop_
_entity_poly.entity_id
_entity_poly.type
_entity_poly.pdbx_seq_one_letter_code
_entity_poly.pdbx_strand_id
1 'polypeptide(L)'
;MVLIASLLFISCAVNKDVTPLINDNLRTTSPYFAYGTKPINLKIQSKCVQAPSVRIRNIENRMENYTIFKSPNQTFYIIPSELMNVAANYLKEAYRKCRVEDGNNHDKFIDISMKMAYASHSIWSRGATIEINVSIPEIGYEEFYHAEDWTGKDHGAAVAYVIHDALWQIINDPNVQDYILCREDINYLKAKNDKVRNITEANKNTVKSSGGKIKVVAGTYGQNCGVSKGNKTEHLANECNGKTKCEYVVKTFVIGDPYFGCAKNYIAEWKCGADQTLHTSMIPPEAGWSSTITLSCE
;
A
#
# COMPACT_ATOMS: atom_id res chain seq x y z
N MET A 1 23.90 29.88 -45.36
CA MET A 1 23.72 29.86 -43.90
C MET A 1 22.23 29.65 -43.64
N VAL A 2 21.80 28.40 -43.50
CA VAL A 2 20.39 28.04 -43.31
C VAL A 2 20.14 28.03 -41.81
N LEU A 3 19.30 28.95 -41.32
CA LEU A 3 18.80 28.93 -39.94
C LEU A 3 17.90 27.70 -39.78
N ILE A 4 18.37 26.70 -39.03
CA ILE A 4 17.51 25.62 -38.53
C ILE A 4 16.74 26.20 -37.34
N ALA A 5 15.47 26.51 -37.57
CA ALA A 5 14.54 26.86 -36.50
C ALA A 5 14.28 25.61 -35.65
N SER A 6 15.00 25.48 -34.55
CA SER A 6 14.77 24.46 -33.54
C SER A 6 13.39 24.69 -32.91
N LEU A 7 12.40 23.92 -33.35
CA LEU A 7 11.11 23.79 -32.67
C LEU A 7 11.36 23.19 -31.28
N LEU A 8 11.42 24.06 -30.28
CA LEU A 8 11.31 23.68 -28.88
C LEU A 8 9.90 23.13 -28.67
N PHE A 9 9.74 21.82 -28.74
CA PHE A 9 8.57 21.14 -28.20
C PHE A 9 8.57 21.36 -26.69
N ILE A 10 7.86 22.38 -26.24
CA ILE A 10 7.48 22.51 -24.83
C ILE A 10 6.58 21.31 -24.55
N SER A 11 7.14 20.22 -24.04
CA SER A 11 6.34 19.08 -23.61
C SER A 11 5.55 19.53 -22.38
N CYS A 12 4.26 19.80 -22.57
CA CYS A 12 3.36 20.01 -21.44
C CYS A 12 3.44 18.80 -20.52
N ALA A 13 3.73 19.02 -19.24
CA ALA A 13 3.71 17.95 -18.24
C ALA A 13 2.32 17.30 -18.24
N VAL A 14 2.27 15.99 -18.49
CA VAL A 14 1.02 15.24 -18.53
C VAL A 14 0.63 14.91 -17.10
N ASN A 15 -0.38 15.59 -16.58
CA ASN A 15 -1.04 15.23 -15.32
C ASN A 15 -2.26 14.38 -15.65
N LYS A 16 -2.29 13.12 -15.18
CA LYS A 16 -3.34 12.18 -15.55
C LYS A 16 -3.85 11.40 -14.35
N ASP A 17 -5.16 11.43 -14.15
CA ASP A 17 -5.85 10.47 -13.30
C ASP A 17 -5.84 9.09 -13.97
N VAL A 18 -5.29 8.11 -13.27
CA VAL A 18 -5.19 6.73 -13.77
C VAL A 18 -6.23 5.79 -13.16
N THR A 19 -7.11 6.27 -12.28
CA THR A 19 -8.19 5.48 -11.66
C THR A 19 -9.07 4.78 -12.71
N PRO A 20 -9.48 5.42 -13.83
CA PRO A 20 -10.24 4.74 -14.87
C PRO A 20 -9.47 3.57 -15.52
N LEU A 21 -8.18 3.76 -15.79
CA LEU A 21 -7.32 2.73 -16.38
C LEU A 21 -7.14 1.53 -15.44
N ILE A 22 -7.03 1.78 -14.13
CA ILE A 22 -6.96 0.74 -13.11
C ILE A 22 -8.26 -0.08 -13.10
N ASN A 23 -9.41 0.60 -13.09
CA ASN A 23 -10.72 -0.05 -13.15
C ASN A 23 -10.90 -0.92 -14.40
N ASP A 24 -10.48 -0.42 -15.57
CA ASP A 24 -10.56 -1.18 -16.82
C ASP A 24 -9.70 -2.45 -16.74
N ASN A 25 -8.47 -2.36 -16.23
CA ASN A 25 -7.59 -3.51 -16.07
C ASN A 25 -8.14 -4.54 -15.08
N LEU A 26 -8.70 -4.10 -13.94
CA LEU A 26 -9.31 -4.98 -12.96
C LEU A 26 -10.52 -5.75 -13.53
N ARG A 27 -11.29 -5.14 -14.43
CA ARG A 27 -12.44 -5.80 -15.08
C ARG A 27 -12.03 -6.89 -16.08
N THR A 28 -10.77 -6.93 -16.51
CA THR A 28 -10.28 -7.98 -17.40
C THR A 28 -10.04 -9.29 -16.64
N THR A 29 -9.89 -10.39 -17.38
CA THR A 29 -9.45 -11.68 -16.82
C THR A 29 -7.93 -11.75 -16.60
N SER A 30 -7.18 -10.75 -17.08
CA SER A 30 -5.70 -10.75 -17.08
C SER A 30 -5.09 -10.93 -15.68
N PRO A 31 -5.55 -10.24 -14.62
CA PRO A 31 -5.01 -10.45 -13.27
C PRO A 31 -5.18 -11.89 -12.79
N TYR A 32 -6.34 -12.51 -13.06
CA TYR A 32 -6.57 -13.92 -12.69
C TYR A 32 -5.59 -14.87 -13.39
N PHE A 33 -5.33 -14.65 -14.67
CA PHE A 33 -4.38 -15.48 -15.40
C PHE A 33 -2.95 -15.28 -14.91
N ALA A 34 -2.54 -14.04 -14.66
CA ALA A 34 -1.18 -13.72 -14.26
C ALA A 34 -0.80 -14.29 -12.90
N TYR A 35 -1.73 -14.28 -11.93
CA TYR A 35 -1.51 -14.85 -10.60
C TYR A 35 -1.96 -16.31 -10.48
N GLY A 36 -2.45 -16.92 -11.56
CA GLY A 36 -3.02 -18.28 -11.53
C GLY A 36 -4.21 -18.41 -10.58
N THR A 37 -4.90 -17.30 -10.32
CA THR A 37 -5.93 -17.19 -9.30
C THR A 37 -7.16 -18.00 -9.68
N LYS A 38 -7.52 -18.94 -8.81
CA LYS A 38 -8.69 -19.80 -8.98
C LYS A 38 -9.67 -19.55 -7.84
N PRO A 39 -10.84 -18.94 -8.11
CA PRO A 39 -11.87 -18.79 -7.10
C PRO A 39 -12.24 -20.12 -6.46
N ILE A 40 -12.11 -20.19 -5.13
CA ILE A 40 -12.54 -21.35 -4.35
C ILE A 40 -14.01 -21.21 -4.02
N ASN A 41 -14.74 -22.33 -4.03
CA ASN A 41 -16.14 -22.32 -3.59
C ASN A 41 -16.15 -22.24 -2.06
N LEU A 42 -16.35 -21.05 -1.50
CA LEU A 42 -16.38 -20.87 -0.05
C LEU A 42 -17.71 -21.36 0.56
N LYS A 43 -18.79 -21.39 -0.22
CA LYS A 43 -20.12 -21.86 0.24
C LYS A 43 -20.08 -23.30 0.77
N ILE A 44 -19.29 -24.19 0.16
CA ILE A 44 -19.16 -25.59 0.64
C ILE A 44 -18.42 -25.71 1.97
N GLN A 45 -17.68 -24.67 2.37
CA GLN A 45 -16.95 -24.60 3.64
C GLN A 45 -17.71 -23.78 4.69
N SER A 46 -18.90 -23.27 4.35
CA SER A 46 -19.72 -22.44 5.22
C SER A 46 -20.43 -23.28 6.27
N LYS A 47 -20.38 -22.82 7.52
CA LYS A 47 -21.22 -23.30 8.62
C LYS A 47 -22.39 -22.36 8.93
N CYS A 48 -22.58 -21.31 8.13
CA CYS A 48 -23.70 -20.39 8.31
C CYS A 48 -25.05 -21.08 8.09
N VAL A 49 -26.07 -20.67 8.86
CA VAL A 49 -27.46 -21.15 8.70
C VAL A 49 -28.02 -20.78 7.33
N GLN A 50 -27.66 -19.59 6.84
CA GLN A 50 -28.00 -19.10 5.50
C GLN A 50 -26.77 -19.12 4.59
N ALA A 51 -26.97 -18.88 3.29
CA ALA A 51 -25.86 -18.71 2.37
C ALA A 51 -24.90 -17.62 2.89
N PRO A 52 -23.57 -17.84 2.86
CA PRO A 52 -22.63 -16.86 3.36
C PRO A 52 -22.76 -15.58 2.53
N SER A 53 -22.93 -14.45 3.21
CA SER A 53 -23.02 -13.15 2.59
C SER A 53 -22.20 -12.13 3.35
N VAL A 54 -21.71 -11.12 2.65
CA VAL A 54 -20.93 -10.04 3.25
C VAL A 54 -21.06 -8.75 2.45
N ARG A 55 -21.09 -7.63 3.16
CA ARG A 55 -21.15 -6.30 2.54
C ARG A 55 -19.78 -5.62 2.61
N ILE A 56 -19.22 -5.32 1.45
CA ILE A 56 -17.97 -4.57 1.33
C ILE A 56 -18.28 -3.07 1.33
N ARG A 57 -17.68 -2.32 2.26
CA ARG A 57 -17.82 -0.87 2.37
C ARG A 57 -16.46 -0.20 2.15
N ASN A 58 -16.46 0.84 1.33
CA ASN A 58 -15.34 1.75 1.25
C ASN A 58 -15.49 2.82 2.35
N ILE A 59 -14.52 2.89 3.27
CA ILE A 59 -14.49 3.90 4.33
C ILE A 59 -13.45 5.01 4.05
N GLU A 60 -12.77 4.96 2.91
CA GLU A 60 -11.82 5.99 2.47
C GLU A 60 -12.56 7.29 2.13
N ASN A 61 -12.14 8.38 2.77
CA ASN A 61 -12.75 9.71 2.61
C ASN A 61 -11.82 10.73 1.92
N ARG A 62 -10.56 10.38 1.64
CA ARG A 62 -9.65 11.25 0.91
C ARG A 62 -10.10 11.43 -0.54
N MET A 63 -10.24 12.69 -0.92
CA MET A 63 -10.72 13.14 -2.25
C MET A 63 -9.66 13.95 -3.00
N GLU A 64 -8.53 14.24 -2.35
CA GLU A 64 -7.41 14.93 -2.94
C GLU A 64 -6.61 14.03 -3.90
N ASN A 65 -5.94 14.66 -4.86
CA ASN A 65 -5.05 13.96 -5.79
C ASN A 65 -3.89 13.32 -5.02
N TYR A 66 -3.89 12.00 -4.97
CA TYR A 66 -2.81 11.22 -4.38
C TYR A 66 -1.84 10.82 -5.49
N THR A 67 -0.64 11.41 -5.49
CA THR A 67 0.38 11.15 -6.51
C THR A 67 0.98 9.76 -6.31
N ILE A 68 0.80 8.88 -7.29
CA ILE A 68 1.37 7.52 -7.27
C ILE A 68 2.65 7.40 -8.10
N PHE A 69 2.85 8.32 -9.05
CA PHE A 69 4.05 8.37 -9.88
C PHE A 69 4.32 9.81 -10.32
N LYS A 70 5.59 10.20 -10.31
CA LYS A 70 6.04 11.51 -10.76
C LYS A 70 7.36 11.38 -11.51
N SER A 71 7.42 12.06 -12.64
CA SER A 71 8.60 12.25 -13.48
C SER A 71 8.57 13.66 -14.07
N PRO A 72 9.67 14.16 -14.68
CA PRO A 72 9.74 15.54 -15.17
C PRO A 72 8.63 15.90 -16.17
N ASN A 73 8.17 14.92 -16.96
CA ASN A 73 7.21 15.14 -18.04
C ASN A 73 5.82 14.53 -17.76
N GLN A 74 5.65 13.82 -16.63
CA GLN A 74 4.43 13.06 -16.37
C GLN A 74 4.20 12.84 -14.88
N THR A 75 2.98 13.16 -14.43
CA THR A 75 2.47 12.87 -13.09
C THR A 75 1.24 11.99 -13.21
N PHE A 76 1.24 10.87 -12.52
CA PHE A 76 0.04 10.06 -12.34
C PHE A 76 -0.45 10.16 -10.91
N TYR A 77 -1.75 10.40 -10.80
CA TYR A 77 -2.43 10.44 -9.53
C TYR A 77 -3.68 9.56 -9.58
N ILE A 78 -4.20 9.29 -8.39
CA ILE A 78 -5.49 8.66 -8.14
C ILE A 78 -6.27 9.54 -7.17
N ILE A 79 -7.57 9.33 -7.09
CA ILE A 79 -8.39 9.81 -5.98
C ILE A 79 -8.62 8.61 -5.06
N PRO A 80 -8.09 8.58 -3.81
CA PRO A 80 -8.14 7.40 -2.96
C PRO A 80 -9.55 6.82 -2.76
N SER A 81 -10.53 7.67 -2.47
CA SER A 81 -11.93 7.25 -2.32
C SER A 81 -12.50 6.64 -3.60
N GLU A 82 -12.18 7.17 -4.77
CA GLU A 82 -12.60 6.58 -6.05
C GLU A 82 -11.90 5.25 -6.32
N LEU A 83 -10.59 5.16 -6.06
CA LEU A 83 -9.84 3.91 -6.20
C LEU A 83 -10.39 2.82 -5.27
N MET A 84 -10.73 3.17 -4.03
CA MET A 84 -11.28 2.21 -3.08
C MET A 84 -12.73 1.81 -3.42
N ASN A 85 -13.49 2.64 -4.14
CA ASN A 85 -14.76 2.22 -4.73
C ASN A 85 -14.54 1.16 -5.82
N VAL A 86 -13.53 1.35 -6.67
CA VAL A 86 -13.13 0.36 -7.68
C VAL A 86 -12.70 -0.95 -7.01
N ALA A 87 -11.84 -0.88 -6.00
CA ALA A 87 -11.38 -2.05 -5.24
C ALA A 87 -12.53 -2.77 -4.52
N ALA A 88 -13.45 -2.03 -3.88
CA ALA A 88 -14.61 -2.59 -3.21
C ALA A 88 -15.52 -3.36 -4.17
N ASN A 89 -15.81 -2.76 -5.34
CA ASN A 89 -16.62 -3.42 -6.36
C ASN A 89 -15.93 -4.67 -6.92
N TYR A 90 -14.61 -4.61 -7.11
CA TYR A 90 -13.84 -5.77 -7.53
C TYR A 90 -13.88 -6.90 -6.50
N LEU A 91 -13.70 -6.57 -5.21
CA LEU A 91 -13.77 -7.53 -4.12
C LEU A 91 -15.15 -8.20 -4.02
N LYS A 92 -16.24 -7.43 -4.20
CA LYS A 92 -17.61 -7.98 -4.27
C LYS A 92 -17.75 -9.01 -5.38
N GLU A 93 -17.28 -8.69 -6.60
CA GLU A 93 -17.32 -9.65 -7.72
C GLU A 93 -16.44 -10.88 -7.47
N ALA A 94 -15.30 -10.72 -6.81
CA ALA A 94 -14.44 -11.83 -6.43
C ALA A 94 -15.13 -12.75 -5.40
N TYR A 95 -15.79 -12.20 -4.37
CA TYR A 95 -16.60 -12.98 -3.43
C TYR A 95 -17.77 -13.70 -4.11
N ARG A 96 -18.44 -13.04 -5.06
CA ARG A 96 -19.50 -13.67 -5.86
C ARG A 96 -18.99 -14.88 -6.64
N LYS A 97 -17.79 -14.79 -7.23
CA LYS A 97 -17.12 -15.94 -7.86
C LYS A 97 -16.78 -17.05 -6.86
N CYS A 98 -16.51 -16.70 -5.62
CA CYS A 98 -16.32 -17.63 -4.50
C CYS A 98 -17.63 -18.14 -3.87
N ARG A 99 -18.80 -17.84 -4.46
CA ARG A 99 -20.13 -18.23 -3.97
C ARG A 99 -20.52 -17.62 -2.61
N VAL A 100 -19.98 -16.44 -2.30
CA VAL A 100 -20.42 -15.59 -1.20
C VAL A 100 -21.32 -14.50 -1.79
N GLU A 101 -22.52 -14.34 -1.24
CA GLU A 101 -23.53 -13.40 -1.72
C GLU A 101 -23.26 -11.97 -1.24
N ASP A 102 -23.76 -10.96 -1.96
CA ASP A 102 -23.75 -9.59 -1.45
C ASP A 102 -24.79 -9.50 -0.31
N GLY A 103 -24.36 -8.99 0.85
CA GLY A 103 -25.18 -9.00 2.06
C GLY A 103 -26.39 -8.06 1.98
N ASN A 104 -27.59 -8.58 2.23
CA ASN A 104 -28.79 -7.76 2.46
C ASN A 104 -28.87 -7.36 3.93
N ASN A 105 -28.76 -6.05 4.20
CA ASN A 105 -29.06 -5.25 5.41
C ASN A 105 -28.81 -5.78 6.84
N HIS A 106 -28.32 -7.01 7.04
CA HIS A 106 -28.10 -7.59 8.37
C HIS A 106 -26.71 -8.24 8.47
N ASP A 107 -25.81 -7.45 9.06
CA ASP A 107 -24.86 -7.84 10.11
C ASP A 107 -23.46 -8.34 9.76
N LYS A 108 -23.05 -8.38 8.47
CA LYS A 108 -21.63 -8.57 8.14
C LYS A 108 -21.04 -7.50 7.24
N PHE A 109 -20.10 -6.74 7.78
CA PHE A 109 -19.37 -5.71 7.05
C PHE A 109 -17.88 -6.01 6.98
N ILE A 110 -17.29 -5.78 5.80
CA ILE A 110 -15.85 -5.61 5.66
C ILE A 110 -15.61 -4.20 5.17
N ASP A 111 -14.93 -3.42 5.99
CA ASP A 111 -14.52 -2.06 5.66
C ASP A 111 -13.13 -2.10 5.04
N ILE A 112 -12.97 -1.39 3.93
CA ILE A 112 -11.67 -1.25 3.27
C ILE A 112 -11.31 0.22 3.08
N SER A 113 -10.02 0.54 3.23
CA SER A 113 -9.44 1.83 2.88
C SER A 113 -8.02 1.68 2.37
N MET A 114 -7.48 2.74 1.75
CA MET A 114 -6.12 2.71 1.25
C MET A 114 -5.19 3.27 2.33
N LYS A 115 -4.06 2.62 2.59
CA LYS A 115 -2.98 3.26 3.34
C LYS A 115 -2.05 4.00 2.39
N MET A 116 -1.53 3.31 1.40
CA MET A 116 -0.66 3.87 0.37
C MET A 116 -0.82 3.14 -0.96
N ALA A 117 -0.44 3.83 -2.04
CA ALA A 117 -0.26 3.24 -3.36
C ALA A 117 0.94 3.89 -4.03
N TYR A 118 1.71 3.14 -4.81
CA TYR A 118 2.85 3.68 -5.53
C TYR A 118 3.00 2.94 -6.85
N ALA A 119 3.39 3.66 -7.89
CA ALA A 119 3.78 3.07 -9.16
C ALA A 119 5.22 3.49 -9.46
N SER A 120 6.05 2.51 -9.82
CA SER A 120 7.46 2.70 -10.07
C SER A 120 7.77 2.67 -11.57
N HIS A 121 8.74 3.50 -11.95
CA HIS A 121 9.37 3.46 -13.26
C HIS A 121 10.88 3.43 -13.10
N SER A 122 11.51 2.38 -13.62
CA SER A 122 12.95 2.30 -13.83
C SER A 122 13.23 1.82 -15.25
N ILE A 123 14.47 1.96 -15.71
CA ILE A 123 14.92 1.51 -17.05
C ILE A 123 14.71 -0.01 -17.22
N TRP A 124 14.69 -0.77 -16.12
CA TRP A 124 14.66 -2.23 -16.13
C TRP A 124 13.41 -2.85 -15.49
N SER A 125 12.61 -2.05 -14.77
CA SER A 125 11.39 -2.52 -14.11
C SER A 125 10.34 -1.42 -14.03
N ARG A 126 9.09 -1.80 -14.33
CA ARG A 126 7.90 -1.02 -13.97
C ARG A 126 7.11 -1.84 -12.99
N GLY A 127 6.54 -1.19 -12.00
CA GLY A 127 5.86 -1.90 -10.94
C GLY A 127 4.90 -1.05 -10.16
N ALA A 128 4.26 -1.67 -9.19
CA ALA A 128 3.42 -0.99 -8.23
C ALA A 128 3.53 -1.64 -6.86
N THR A 129 3.12 -0.88 -5.85
CA THR A 129 2.96 -1.33 -4.47
C THR A 129 1.66 -0.75 -3.95
N ILE A 130 0.90 -1.53 -3.18
CA ILE A 130 -0.29 -1.04 -2.49
C ILE A 130 -0.34 -1.63 -1.07
N GLU A 131 -0.92 -0.85 -0.16
CA GLU A 131 -1.30 -1.33 1.17
C GLU A 131 -2.76 -0.94 1.42
N ILE A 132 -3.61 -1.95 1.62
CA ILE A 132 -5.04 -1.81 1.89
C ILE A 132 -5.29 -2.14 3.35
N ASN A 133 -5.94 -1.23 4.07
CA ASN A 133 -6.44 -1.53 5.41
C ASN A 133 -7.79 -2.25 5.30
N VAL A 134 -7.99 -3.28 6.10
CA VAL A 134 -9.26 -3.99 6.22
C VAL A 134 -9.67 -4.03 7.67
N SER A 135 -10.90 -3.62 7.94
CA SER A 135 -11.51 -3.71 9.26
C SER A 135 -12.82 -4.50 9.23
N ILE A 136 -13.05 -5.31 10.27
CA ILE A 136 -14.33 -5.95 10.55
C ILE A 136 -14.78 -5.45 11.93
N PRO A 137 -15.56 -4.36 11.99
CA PRO A 137 -15.91 -3.68 13.24
C PRO A 137 -16.54 -4.58 14.31
N GLU A 138 -17.37 -5.54 13.88
CA GLU A 138 -18.17 -6.41 14.75
C GLU A 138 -17.30 -7.34 15.61
N ILE A 139 -16.14 -7.74 15.08
CA ILE A 139 -15.18 -8.60 15.76
C ILE A 139 -13.88 -7.86 16.12
N GLY A 140 -13.81 -6.54 15.91
CA GLY A 140 -12.61 -5.75 16.19
C GLY A 140 -11.38 -6.20 15.40
N TYR A 141 -11.56 -6.76 14.20
CA TYR A 141 -10.45 -7.15 13.33
C TYR A 141 -9.94 -5.92 12.57
N GLU A 142 -8.63 -5.77 12.49
CA GLU A 142 -7.96 -4.76 11.66
C GLU A 142 -6.62 -5.32 11.19
N GLU A 143 -6.36 -5.29 9.87
CA GLU A 143 -5.13 -5.82 9.29
C GLU A 143 -4.77 -5.07 7.98
N PHE A 144 -3.47 -4.97 7.69
CA PHE A 144 -2.96 -4.34 6.48
C PHE A 144 -2.52 -5.41 5.47
N TYR A 145 -3.08 -5.35 4.26
CA TYR A 145 -2.75 -6.26 3.17
C TYR A 145 -1.85 -5.54 2.18
N HIS A 146 -0.63 -6.07 2.03
CA HIS A 146 0.43 -5.50 1.21
C HIS A 146 0.66 -6.33 -0.05
N ALA A 147 0.82 -5.68 -1.19
CA ALA A 147 1.16 -6.34 -2.44
C ALA A 147 2.11 -5.50 -3.29
N GLU A 148 2.97 -6.19 -4.03
CA GLU A 148 3.92 -5.61 -4.98
C GLU A 148 3.96 -6.39 -6.31
N ASP A 149 4.12 -5.67 -7.42
CA ASP A 149 4.29 -6.24 -8.76
C ASP A 149 5.43 -5.49 -9.45
N TRP A 150 6.40 -6.21 -10.03
CA TRP A 150 7.57 -5.66 -10.72
C TRP A 150 7.70 -6.13 -12.17
N THR A 151 6.63 -6.66 -12.74
CA THR A 151 6.62 -7.35 -14.06
C THR A 151 6.63 -6.44 -15.29
N GLY A 152 6.90 -5.14 -15.16
CA GLY A 152 7.11 -4.26 -16.31
C GLY A 152 5.84 -3.72 -16.98
N LYS A 153 4.68 -3.85 -16.33
CA LYS A 153 3.39 -3.36 -16.86
C LYS A 153 3.33 -1.82 -16.89
N ASP A 154 2.36 -1.27 -17.63
CA ASP A 154 2.05 0.16 -17.48
C ASP A 154 1.56 0.46 -16.06
N HIS A 155 1.69 1.72 -15.61
CA HIS A 155 1.43 2.09 -14.21
C HIS A 155 -0.01 1.78 -13.75
N GLY A 156 -1.01 1.92 -14.63
CA GLY A 156 -2.40 1.60 -14.28
C GLY A 156 -2.61 0.09 -14.18
N ALA A 157 -2.06 -0.68 -15.11
CA ALA A 157 -2.10 -2.14 -15.05
C ALA A 157 -1.32 -2.69 -13.85
N ALA A 158 -0.14 -2.16 -13.54
CA ALA A 158 0.64 -2.58 -12.37
C ALA A 158 -0.15 -2.36 -11.07
N VAL A 159 -0.78 -1.18 -10.91
CA VAL A 159 -1.62 -0.90 -9.74
C VAL A 159 -2.84 -1.83 -9.68
N ALA A 160 -3.50 -2.10 -10.81
CA ALA A 160 -4.60 -3.07 -10.88
C ALA A 160 -4.17 -4.48 -10.41
N TYR A 161 -2.95 -4.90 -10.71
CA TYR A 161 -2.46 -6.24 -10.36
C TYR A 161 -2.14 -6.36 -8.88
N VAL A 162 -1.50 -5.34 -8.28
CA VAL A 162 -1.29 -5.35 -6.82
C VAL A 162 -2.59 -5.20 -6.04
N ILE A 163 -3.59 -4.49 -6.58
CA ILE A 163 -4.95 -4.50 -6.00
C ILE A 163 -5.54 -5.91 -6.07
N HIS A 164 -5.44 -6.59 -7.21
CA HIS A 164 -5.89 -7.99 -7.32
C HIS A 164 -5.22 -8.86 -6.25
N ASP A 165 -3.89 -8.85 -6.18
CA ASP A 165 -3.14 -9.66 -5.23
C ASP A 165 -3.54 -9.37 -3.77
N ALA A 166 -3.52 -8.10 -3.35
CA ALA A 166 -3.93 -7.71 -2.00
C ALA A 166 -5.37 -8.16 -1.67
N LEU A 167 -6.31 -7.99 -2.60
CA LEU A 167 -7.70 -8.40 -2.39
C LEU A 167 -7.86 -9.93 -2.32
N TRP A 168 -7.03 -10.70 -3.02
CA TRP A 168 -7.02 -12.16 -2.90
C TRP A 168 -6.37 -12.66 -1.62
N GLN A 169 -5.41 -11.91 -1.05
CA GLN A 169 -4.95 -12.17 0.31
C GLN A 169 -6.10 -12.03 1.32
N ILE A 170 -6.96 -11.01 1.19
CA ILE A 170 -8.15 -10.84 2.05
C ILE A 170 -9.10 -12.03 1.93
N ILE A 171 -9.41 -12.47 0.72
CA ILE A 171 -10.33 -13.60 0.47
C ILE A 171 -9.78 -14.90 1.08
N ASN A 172 -8.46 -15.06 1.08
CA ASN A 172 -7.77 -16.25 1.59
C ASN A 172 -7.39 -16.15 3.07
N ASP A 173 -7.63 -15.00 3.71
CA ASP A 173 -7.32 -14.81 5.13
C ASP A 173 -8.22 -15.70 6.00
N PRO A 174 -7.65 -16.57 6.87
CA PRO A 174 -8.44 -17.46 7.71
C PRO A 174 -9.38 -16.74 8.67
N ASN A 175 -8.99 -15.60 9.26
CA ASN A 175 -9.84 -14.85 10.19
C ASN A 175 -11.02 -14.21 9.45
N VAL A 176 -10.76 -13.66 8.25
CA VAL A 176 -11.82 -13.12 7.39
C VAL A 176 -12.77 -14.24 6.96
N GLN A 177 -12.25 -15.41 6.56
CA GLN A 177 -13.07 -16.56 6.21
C GLN A 177 -13.88 -17.09 7.39
N ASP A 178 -13.28 -17.22 8.57
CA ASP A 178 -13.98 -17.72 9.77
C ASP A 178 -15.17 -16.83 10.10
N TYR A 179 -14.99 -15.51 9.97
CA TYR A 179 -16.06 -14.53 10.10
C TYR A 179 -17.14 -14.68 9.01
N ILE A 180 -16.80 -14.66 7.73
CA ILE A 180 -17.78 -14.73 6.62
C ILE A 180 -18.55 -16.06 6.65
N LEU A 181 -17.86 -17.16 6.93
CA LEU A 181 -18.36 -18.53 6.83
C LEU A 181 -18.94 -19.08 8.14
N CYS A 182 -19.04 -18.24 9.18
CA CYS A 182 -19.58 -18.62 10.49
C CYS A 182 -18.86 -19.86 11.06
N ARG A 183 -17.56 -20.03 10.78
CA ARG A 183 -16.84 -21.22 11.25
C ARG A 183 -16.63 -21.21 12.76
N GLU A 184 -16.60 -20.00 13.32
CA GLU A 184 -16.43 -19.67 14.73
C GLU A 184 -17.53 -18.69 15.20
N ASP A 185 -17.79 -18.67 16.51
CA ASP A 185 -18.74 -17.73 17.13
C ASP A 185 -18.21 -16.29 17.12
N ILE A 186 -19.09 -15.30 16.89
CA ILE A 186 -18.71 -13.88 16.85
C ILE A 186 -18.07 -13.42 18.16
N ASN A 187 -18.56 -13.89 19.32
CA ASN A 187 -17.99 -13.52 20.61
C ASN A 187 -16.61 -14.13 20.79
N TYR A 188 -16.38 -15.34 20.26
CA TYR A 188 -15.06 -15.96 20.26
C TYR A 188 -14.07 -15.18 19.39
N LEU A 189 -14.46 -14.83 18.16
CA LEU A 189 -13.64 -14.02 17.26
C LEU A 189 -13.31 -12.65 17.87
N LYS A 190 -14.31 -12.00 18.47
CA LYS A 190 -14.13 -10.72 19.17
C LYS A 190 -13.17 -10.85 20.35
N ALA A 191 -13.35 -11.84 21.22
CA ALA A 191 -12.44 -12.07 22.36
C ALA A 191 -11.01 -12.39 21.91
N LYS A 192 -10.85 -13.17 20.82
CA LYS A 192 -9.56 -13.47 20.21
C LYS A 192 -8.88 -12.18 19.72
N ASN A 193 -9.59 -11.35 18.97
CA ASN A 193 -9.06 -10.11 18.42
C ASN A 193 -8.82 -9.04 19.50
N ASP A 194 -9.69 -8.93 20.51
CA ASP A 194 -9.47 -8.05 21.66
C ASP A 194 -8.23 -8.48 22.46
N LYS A 195 -7.96 -9.78 22.60
CA LYS A 195 -6.72 -10.26 23.21
C LYS A 195 -5.50 -9.87 22.38
N VAL A 196 -5.55 -10.05 21.06
CA VAL A 196 -4.45 -9.64 20.16
C VAL A 196 -4.26 -8.12 20.22
N ARG A 197 -5.33 -7.34 20.16
CA ARG A 197 -5.29 -5.89 20.27
C ARG A 197 -4.74 -5.45 21.61
N ASN A 198 -5.16 -6.03 22.72
CA ASN A 198 -4.63 -5.73 24.04
C ASN A 198 -3.16 -6.14 24.18
N ILE A 199 -2.69 -7.21 23.53
CA ILE A 199 -1.27 -7.56 23.47
C ILE A 199 -0.52 -6.54 22.61
N THR A 200 -1.05 -6.13 21.47
CA THR A 200 -0.43 -5.11 20.60
C THR A 200 -0.42 -3.75 21.27
N GLU A 201 -1.48 -3.37 21.99
CA GLU A 201 -1.58 -2.16 22.79
C GLU A 201 -0.71 -2.24 24.05
N ALA A 202 -0.64 -3.38 24.73
CA ALA A 202 0.27 -3.61 25.84
C ALA A 202 1.72 -3.58 25.37
N ASN A 203 2.03 -4.17 24.21
CA ASN A 203 3.35 -4.08 23.57
C ASN A 203 3.64 -2.64 23.18
N LYS A 204 2.68 -1.94 22.55
CA LYS A 204 2.75 -0.50 22.29
C LYS A 204 2.90 0.29 23.58
N ASN A 205 2.35 -0.11 24.72
CA ASN A 205 2.41 0.61 26.01
C ASN A 205 3.66 0.26 26.83
N THR A 206 4.19 -0.95 26.71
CA THR A 206 5.54 -1.31 27.16
C THR A 206 6.60 -0.63 26.30
N VAL A 207 6.23 -0.23 25.09
CA VAL A 207 7.02 0.64 24.21
C VAL A 207 6.74 2.12 24.46
N LYS A 208 5.52 2.49 24.84
CA LYS A 208 5.01 3.85 25.11
C LYS A 208 5.08 4.14 26.60
N SER A 209 6.29 3.94 27.13
CA SER A 209 6.75 4.61 28.34
C SER A 209 8.12 5.19 28.02
N SER A 210 8.12 6.51 27.84
CA SER A 210 9.15 7.41 27.32
C SER A 210 9.26 7.46 25.79
N GLY A 211 9.22 8.66 25.22
CA GLY A 211 9.45 8.89 23.79
C GLY A 211 10.72 8.18 23.34
N GLY A 212 10.54 7.19 22.47
CA GLY A 212 11.63 6.36 21.99
C GLY A 212 12.57 7.19 21.14
N LYS A 213 13.87 7.06 21.36
CA LYS A 213 14.85 7.61 20.43
C LYS A 213 14.80 6.81 19.13
N ILE A 214 14.72 7.50 18.01
CA ILE A 214 14.83 6.91 16.67
C ILE A 214 16.11 6.07 16.63
N LYS A 215 15.95 4.84 16.15
CA LYS A 215 17.02 3.93 15.76
C LYS A 215 16.78 3.54 14.31
N VAL A 216 17.50 4.20 13.41
CA VAL A 216 17.48 3.92 11.97
C VAL A 216 17.94 2.48 11.74
N VAL A 217 17.13 1.75 10.99
CA VAL A 217 17.40 0.39 10.52
C VAL A 217 17.98 0.43 9.12
N ALA A 218 17.39 1.23 8.23
CA ALA A 218 17.92 1.44 6.90
C ALA A 218 17.56 2.82 6.35
N GLY A 219 18.49 3.41 5.61
CA GLY A 219 18.24 4.53 4.71
C GLY A 219 18.62 4.09 3.31
N THR A 220 17.65 4.08 2.39
CA THR A 220 17.88 3.60 1.02
C THR A 220 17.55 4.69 0.02
N TYR A 221 18.56 5.15 -0.71
CA TYR A 221 18.39 6.11 -1.81
C TYR A 221 18.55 5.39 -3.14
N GLY A 222 17.47 5.30 -3.91
CA GLY A 222 17.46 4.69 -5.24
C GLY A 222 17.11 3.20 -5.27
N GLN A 223 16.34 2.69 -4.31
CA GLN A 223 15.89 1.29 -4.34
C GLN A 223 15.12 0.99 -5.63
N ASN A 224 14.31 1.96 -6.11
CA ASN A 224 13.62 1.86 -7.39
C ASN A 224 14.57 1.80 -8.61
N CYS A 225 15.83 2.18 -8.45
CA CYS A 225 16.87 2.12 -9.48
C CYS A 225 17.75 0.86 -9.35
N GLY A 226 17.35 -0.11 -8.53
CA GLY A 226 18.12 -1.34 -8.28
C GLY A 226 19.29 -1.15 -7.31
N VAL A 227 19.37 -0.01 -6.62
CA VAL A 227 20.41 0.21 -5.61
C VAL A 227 20.11 -0.64 -4.38
N SER A 228 21.15 -1.28 -3.84
CA SER A 228 21.03 -2.14 -2.66
C SER A 228 20.46 -1.38 -1.46
N LYS A 229 19.58 -2.08 -0.72
CA LYS A 229 18.99 -1.60 0.52
C LYS A 229 20.07 -1.14 1.50
N GLY A 230 19.84 0.01 2.12
CA GLY A 230 20.68 0.54 3.20
C GLY A 230 21.93 1.29 2.75
N ASN A 231 22.06 1.64 1.47
CA ASN A 231 23.21 2.39 0.95
C ASN A 231 23.41 3.78 1.60
N LYS A 232 22.38 4.36 2.23
CA LYS A 232 22.41 5.65 2.96
C LYS A 232 22.01 5.51 4.42
N THR A 233 22.04 4.30 4.97
CA THR A 233 21.71 4.04 6.38
C THR A 233 22.58 4.85 7.32
N GLU A 234 23.89 4.87 7.10
CA GLU A 234 24.82 5.58 7.97
C GLU A 234 24.52 7.08 8.01
N HIS A 235 24.28 7.70 6.85
CA HIS A 235 23.97 9.12 6.79
C HIS A 235 22.64 9.46 7.47
N LEU A 236 21.61 8.63 7.27
CA LEU A 236 20.32 8.82 7.94
C LEU A 236 20.44 8.59 9.45
N ALA A 237 21.18 7.56 9.85
CA ALA A 237 21.46 7.23 11.24
C ALA A 237 22.19 8.35 11.95
N ASN A 238 23.22 8.93 11.34
CA ASN A 238 23.98 10.05 11.93
C ASN A 238 23.10 11.29 12.17
N GLU A 239 22.11 11.51 11.31
CA GLU A 239 21.22 12.66 11.41
C GLU A 239 20.03 12.42 12.34
N CYS A 240 19.50 11.20 12.39
CA CYS A 240 18.23 10.93 13.06
C CYS A 240 18.34 10.09 14.32
N ASN A 241 19.39 9.28 14.49
CA ASN A 241 19.51 8.45 15.68
C ASN A 241 19.55 9.31 16.94
N GLY A 242 18.84 8.88 17.97
CA GLY A 242 18.83 9.59 19.24
C GLY A 242 17.77 10.68 19.38
N LYS A 243 17.13 11.10 18.28
CA LYS A 243 16.05 12.10 18.25
C LYS A 243 14.68 11.42 18.42
N THR A 244 13.67 12.13 18.90
CA THR A 244 12.27 11.64 18.95
C THR A 244 11.52 11.96 17.65
N LYS A 245 11.93 13.02 16.96
CA LYS A 245 11.46 13.42 15.63
C LYS A 245 12.65 13.91 14.80
N CYS A 246 12.71 13.51 13.54
CA CYS A 246 13.78 13.89 12.62
C CYS A 246 13.19 14.25 11.26
N GLU A 247 13.41 15.49 10.82
CA GLU A 247 13.12 15.93 9.46
C GLU A 247 14.43 15.87 8.67
N TYR A 248 14.59 14.79 7.91
CA TYR A 248 15.79 14.57 7.12
C TYR A 248 15.59 15.09 5.70
N VAL A 249 16.43 16.04 5.29
CA VAL A 249 16.38 16.62 3.94
C VAL A 249 17.30 15.83 3.03
N VAL A 250 16.71 15.14 2.05
CA VAL A 250 17.45 14.34 1.08
C VAL A 250 18.10 15.29 0.05
N LYS A 251 19.41 15.45 0.17
CA LYS A 251 20.23 16.32 -0.71
C LYS A 251 21.22 15.48 -1.48
N THR A 252 21.02 15.29 -2.78
CA THR A 252 21.90 14.44 -3.63
C THR A 252 23.36 14.88 -3.58
N PHE A 253 23.63 16.19 -3.49
CA PHE A 253 25.00 16.71 -3.41
C PHE A 253 25.72 16.36 -2.10
N VAL A 254 24.98 15.99 -1.05
CA VAL A 254 25.54 15.56 0.24
C VAL A 254 25.68 14.05 0.28
N ILE A 255 24.61 13.33 -0.06
CA ILE A 255 24.59 11.86 0.05
C ILE A 255 25.21 11.15 -1.15
N GLY A 256 25.52 11.87 -2.22
CA GLY A 256 25.98 11.34 -3.50
C GLY A 256 24.87 10.70 -4.31
N ASP A 257 25.07 10.64 -5.63
CA ASP A 257 24.19 9.92 -6.54
C ASP A 257 24.65 8.46 -6.67
N PRO A 258 23.92 7.48 -6.12
CA PRO A 258 24.28 6.07 -6.24
C PRO A 258 23.96 5.46 -7.61
N TYR A 259 23.16 6.14 -8.44
CA TYR A 259 22.77 5.65 -9.76
C TYR A 259 22.44 6.82 -10.69
N PHE A 260 23.40 7.15 -11.56
CA PHE A 260 23.31 8.28 -12.48
C PHE A 260 22.17 8.07 -13.50
N GLY A 261 21.43 9.14 -13.79
CA GLY A 261 20.35 9.14 -14.80
C GLY A 261 19.04 8.49 -14.36
N CYS A 262 18.93 7.97 -13.13
CA CYS A 262 17.69 7.45 -12.58
C CYS A 262 17.10 8.41 -11.51
N ALA A 263 15.80 8.69 -11.59
CA ALA A 263 15.09 9.42 -10.54
C ALA A 263 14.90 8.49 -9.33
N LYS A 264 15.59 8.81 -8.23
CA LYS A 264 15.70 7.93 -7.06
C LYS A 264 14.66 8.26 -6.00
N ASN A 265 13.99 7.23 -5.48
CA ASN A 265 13.19 7.32 -4.26
C ASN A 265 14.11 7.34 -3.03
N TYR A 266 13.56 7.71 -1.88
CA TYR A 266 14.24 7.59 -0.59
C TYR A 266 13.35 6.86 0.40
N ILE A 267 13.81 5.74 0.94
CA ILE A 267 13.09 4.93 1.94
C ILE A 267 13.86 5.00 3.25
N ALA A 268 13.17 5.42 4.31
CA ALA A 268 13.67 5.37 5.67
C ALA A 268 12.92 4.29 6.45
N GLU A 269 13.68 3.41 7.08
CA GLU A 269 13.18 2.39 8.00
C GLU A 269 13.79 2.64 9.38
N TRP A 270 12.97 2.73 10.42
CA TRP A 270 13.44 2.98 11.78
C TRP A 270 12.62 2.24 12.82
N LYS A 271 13.18 2.16 14.02
CA LYS A 271 12.53 1.67 15.23
C LYS A 271 12.57 2.77 16.29
N CYS A 272 11.66 2.71 17.25
CA CYS A 272 11.55 3.71 18.31
C CYS A 272 11.97 3.14 19.66
N GLY A 273 13.18 3.48 20.14
CA GLY A 273 13.64 3.03 21.46
C GLY A 273 13.65 1.51 21.62
N ALA A 274 12.91 1.01 22.61
CA ALA A 274 12.72 -0.42 22.86
C ALA A 274 11.66 -1.07 21.94
N ASP A 275 10.94 -0.27 21.13
CA ASP A 275 10.02 -0.78 20.12
C ASP A 275 10.75 -1.63 19.09
N GLN A 276 10.23 -2.82 18.83
CA GLN A 276 10.70 -3.65 17.73
C GLN A 276 9.94 -3.41 16.43
N THR A 277 8.83 -2.67 16.46
CA THR A 277 8.03 -2.29 15.30
C THR A 277 8.88 -1.51 14.31
N LEU A 278 8.89 -1.98 13.07
CA LEU A 278 9.59 -1.32 11.98
C LEU A 278 8.67 -0.26 11.39
N HIS A 279 9.03 1.01 11.56
CA HIS A 279 8.40 2.12 10.89
C HIS A 279 9.07 2.36 9.54
N THR A 280 8.27 2.69 8.54
CA THR A 280 8.74 2.96 7.19
C THR A 280 8.12 4.24 6.66
N SER A 281 8.92 5.07 6.01
CA SER A 281 8.50 6.26 5.28
C SER A 281 9.22 6.29 3.94
N MET A 282 8.59 6.85 2.93
CA MET A 282 9.15 6.93 1.60
C MET A 282 8.87 8.29 0.97
N ILE A 283 9.91 8.86 0.35
CA ILE A 283 9.77 9.93 -0.65
C ILE A 283 9.81 9.28 -2.03
N PRO A 284 8.87 9.62 -2.94
CA PRO A 284 8.88 9.12 -4.32
C PRO A 284 10.15 9.53 -5.10
N PRO A 285 10.33 9.02 -6.33
CA PRO A 285 11.41 9.42 -7.23
C PRO A 285 11.58 10.94 -7.30
N GLU A 286 12.83 11.38 -7.47
CA GLU A 286 13.26 12.79 -7.33
C GLU A 286 13.43 13.26 -5.87
N ALA A 287 13.51 12.32 -4.92
CA ALA A 287 13.75 12.65 -3.51
C ALA A 287 14.99 13.55 -3.28
N GLY A 288 15.98 13.45 -4.18
CA GLY A 288 17.25 14.19 -4.12
C GLY A 288 17.18 15.72 -4.17
N TRP A 289 16.04 16.29 -4.53
CA TRP A 289 15.86 17.74 -4.72
C TRP A 289 15.40 18.45 -3.44
N SER A 290 16.07 18.17 -2.32
CA SER A 290 15.74 18.72 -0.99
C SER A 290 14.34 18.32 -0.49
N SER A 291 13.87 17.13 -0.85
CA SER A 291 12.65 16.59 -0.26
C SER A 291 12.90 16.19 1.19
N THR A 292 11.91 16.40 2.05
CA THR A 292 12.01 16.09 3.48
C THR A 292 11.30 14.77 3.79
N ILE A 293 12.00 13.84 4.44
CA ILE A 293 11.42 12.64 5.03
C ILE A 293 11.36 12.81 6.54
N THR A 294 10.18 12.60 7.10
CA THR A 294 9.95 12.75 8.54
C THR A 294 9.92 11.38 9.20
N LEU A 295 10.82 11.19 10.18
CA LEU A 295 10.81 10.08 11.11
C LEU A 295 10.25 10.60 12.43
N SER A 296 9.32 9.87 13.03
CA SER A 296 8.74 10.24 14.33
C SER A 296 8.56 9.02 15.22
N CYS A 297 8.82 9.23 16.51
CA CYS A 297 8.62 8.31 17.62
C CYS A 297 7.85 8.99 18.78
N GLU A 298 7.23 10.14 18.49
CA GLU A 298 6.32 10.86 19.40
C GLU A 298 5.02 10.10 19.64
#